data_AF-A0A523CFB9-F1
#
_entry.id   AF-A0A523CFB9-F1
#
_cell.length_a   1.000
_cell.length_b   1.000
_cell.length_c   1.000
_cell.angle_alpha   90.00
_cell.angle_beta   90.00
_cell.angle_gamma   90.00
#
_symmetry.space_group_name_H-M   'P 1'
#
loop_
_entity.id
_entity.type
_entity.pdbx_description
1 polymer ?
#
loop_
_entity_poly.entity_id
_entity_poly.type
_entity_poly.pdbx_seq_one_letter_code
_entity_poly.pdbx_strand_id
1 'polypeptide(L)'
;MRIILSALWGSLMLVYLLGDVLRIFAGDYKVGELAGVPASQWMWVAVAACMLTPIVMIVLSLVVPYPAIRWVCIVAAAVWIVFNLMGLPYPGAYDNFLIVVSLVVCGAIIWYAWQWTAVG
;
A
#
# COMPACT_ATOMS: atom_id res chain seq x y z
N MET A 1 -8.12 -18.23 1.94
CA MET A 1 -8.18 -16.81 1.53
C MET A 1 -7.49 -15.85 2.51
N ARG A 2 -7.79 -15.94 3.82
CA ARG A 2 -7.18 -15.09 4.87
C ARG A 2 -5.66 -14.90 4.75
N ILE A 3 -4.91 -16.01 4.68
CA ILE A 3 -3.44 -15.98 4.62
C ILE A 3 -2.95 -15.32 3.32
N ILE A 4 -3.61 -15.57 2.18
CA ILE A 4 -3.26 -14.97 0.89
C ILE A 4 -3.44 -13.46 0.95
N LEU A 5 -4.59 -12.98 1.43
CA LEU A 5 -4.84 -11.54 1.58
C LEU A 5 -3.84 -10.89 2.54
N SER A 6 -3.58 -11.53 3.68
CA SER A 6 -2.57 -11.08 4.65
C SER A 6 -1.18 -10.99 4.02
N ALA A 7 -0.78 -11.98 3.22
CA ALA A 7 0.51 -11.99 2.54
C ALA A 7 0.60 -10.88 1.49
N LEU A 8 -0.47 -10.65 0.70
CA LEU A 8 -0.51 -9.59 -0.30
C LEU A 8 -0.41 -8.19 0.33
N TRP A 9 -1.07 -7.96 1.47
CA TRP A 9 -0.90 -6.71 2.23
C TRP A 9 0.53 -6.53 2.75
N GLY A 10 1.17 -7.62 3.20
CA GLY A 10 2.59 -7.63 3.55
C GLY A 10 3.48 -7.28 2.35
N SER A 11 3.23 -7.89 1.20
CA SER A 11 3.94 -7.58 -0.05
C SER A 11 3.78 -6.12 -0.46
N LEU A 12 2.57 -5.56 -0.35
CA LEU A 12 2.31 -4.15 -0.66
C LEU A 12 3.15 -3.22 0.23
N MET A 13 3.20 -3.48 1.54
CA MET A 13 4.04 -2.70 2.45
C MET A 13 5.53 -2.81 2.08
N LEU A 14 6.00 -4.01 1.74
CA LEU A 14 7.41 -4.22 1.36
C LEU A 14 7.77 -3.50 0.06
N VAL A 15 6.84 -3.40 -0.90
CA VAL A 15 7.05 -2.60 -2.12
C VAL A 15 7.24 -1.12 -1.79
N TYR A 16 6.43 -0.56 -0.88
CA TYR A 16 6.59 0.83 -0.43
C TYR A 16 7.92 1.05 0.30
N LEU A 17 8.28 0.15 1.23
CA LEU A 17 9.57 0.23 1.92
C LEU A 17 10.75 0.12 0.97
N LEU A 18 10.67 -0.74 -0.04
CA LEU A 18 11.72 -0.83 -1.07
C LEU A 18 11.84 0.48 -1.84
N GLY A 19 10.73 1.13 -2.20
CA GLY A 19 10.74 2.45 -2.84
C GLY A 19 11.44 3.49 -1.99
N ASP A 20 11.13 3.56 -0.69
CA ASP A 20 11.77 4.50 0.23
C ASP A 20 13.27 4.22 0.38
N VAL A 21 13.66 2.95 0.50
CA VAL A 21 15.08 2.55 0.56
C VAL A 21 15.82 2.94 -0.72
N LEU A 22 15.23 2.71 -1.90
CA LEU A 22 15.84 3.08 -3.17
C LEU A 22 15.99 4.60 -3.32
N ARG A 23 14.98 5.40 -2.93
CA ARG A 23 15.10 6.87 -2.92
C ARG A 23 16.24 7.35 -2.04
N ILE A 24 16.42 6.72 -0.88
CA ILE A 24 17.52 7.04 0.03
C ILE A 24 18.88 6.77 -0.64
N PHE A 25 19.05 5.58 -1.25
CA PHE A 25 20.32 5.21 -1.89
C PHE A 25 20.59 5.94 -3.21
N ALA A 26 19.55 6.31 -3.96
CA ALA A 26 19.67 7.09 -5.18
C ALA A 26 19.99 8.58 -4.92
N GLY A 27 19.75 9.06 -3.70
CA GLY A 27 19.86 10.47 -3.36
C GLY A 27 18.71 11.34 -3.88
N ASP A 28 17.61 10.71 -4.33
CA ASP A 28 16.41 11.36 -4.86
C ASP A 28 15.48 11.88 -3.74
N TYR A 29 16.04 12.20 -2.58
CA TYR A 29 15.31 12.74 -1.44
C TYR A 29 16.07 13.92 -0.84
N LYS A 30 15.33 14.91 -0.35
CA LYS A 30 15.88 16.00 0.46
C LYS A 30 15.52 15.75 1.91
N VAL A 31 16.55 15.78 2.77
CA VAL A 31 16.36 15.54 4.21
C VAL A 31 15.39 16.57 4.78
N GLY A 32 14.33 16.09 5.43
CA GLY A 32 13.33 16.94 6.06
C GLY A 32 12.29 17.54 5.11
N GLU A 33 12.30 17.19 3.82
CA GLU A 33 11.24 17.56 2.88
C GLU A 33 10.35 16.37 2.53
N LEU A 34 9.06 16.64 2.35
CA LEU A 34 8.09 15.72 1.75
C LEU A 34 7.52 16.43 0.53
N ALA A 35 7.60 15.80 -0.66
CA ALA A 35 7.11 16.38 -1.91
C ALA A 35 7.61 17.81 -2.20
N GLY A 36 8.86 18.12 -1.82
CA GLY A 36 9.49 19.42 -2.08
C GLY A 36 9.11 20.54 -1.12
N VAL A 37 8.37 20.24 -0.04
CA VAL A 37 8.10 21.20 1.05
C VAL A 37 8.68 20.71 2.37
N PRO A 38 9.16 21.61 3.26
CA PRO A 38 9.61 21.24 4.59
C PRO A 38 8.51 20.48 5.33
N ALA A 39 8.83 19.26 5.74
CA ALA A 39 7.89 18.35 6.37
C ALA A 39 7.64 18.79 7.81
N SER A 40 6.41 19.20 8.10
CA SER A 40 5.97 19.48 9.46
C SER A 40 5.80 18.19 10.28
N GLN A 41 5.75 18.32 11.61
CA GLN A 41 5.45 17.19 12.49
C GLN A 41 4.13 16.49 12.12
N TRP A 42 3.10 17.24 11.75
CA TRP A 42 1.80 16.67 11.40
C TRP A 42 1.85 15.90 10.07
N MET A 43 2.68 16.34 9.11
CA MET A 43 2.86 15.63 7.84
C MET A 43 3.51 14.27 8.07
N TRP A 44 4.50 14.17 8.95
CA TRP A 44 5.11 12.89 9.33
C TRP A 44 4.10 11.94 9.97
N VAL A 45 3.25 12.45 10.86
CA VAL A 45 2.18 11.66 11.47
C VAL A 45 1.17 11.19 10.42
N ALA A 46 0.82 12.03 9.44
CA ALA A 46 -0.08 11.67 8.36
C ALA A 46 0.50 10.57 7.45
N VAL A 47 1.78 10.67 7.07
CA VAL A 47 2.48 9.63 6.30
C VAL A 47 2.56 8.32 7.10
N ALA A 48 2.90 8.39 8.40
CA ALA A 48 2.94 7.23 9.26
C ALA A 48 1.56 6.54 9.38
N ALA A 49 0.49 7.31 9.58
CA ALA A 49 -0.87 6.78 9.62
C ALA A 49 -1.29 6.16 8.28
N CYS A 50 -0.92 6.78 7.16
CA CYS A 50 -1.16 6.25 5.82
C CYS A 50 -0.46 4.90 5.63
N MET A 51 0.83 4.81 5.94
CA MET A 51 1.63 3.58 5.79
C MET A 51 1.29 2.49 6.82
N LEU A 52 0.62 2.84 7.91
CA LEU A 52 0.08 1.86 8.85
C LEU A 52 -1.08 1.05 8.25
N THR A 53 -1.75 1.58 7.21
CA THR A 53 -2.88 0.91 6.54
C THR A 53 -2.54 -0.51 6.09
N PRO A 54 -1.54 -0.76 5.23
CA PRO A 54 -1.20 -2.12 4.82
C PRO A 54 -0.77 -3.00 6.00
N ILE A 55 -0.10 -2.45 7.03
CA ILE A 55 0.31 -3.20 8.23
C ILE A 55 -0.90 -3.69 9.02
N VAL A 56 -1.87 -2.81 9.28
CA VAL A 56 -3.12 -3.17 9.96
C VAL A 56 -3.91 -4.19 9.14
N MET A 57 -3.92 -4.04 7.81
CA MET A 57 -4.63 -4.96 6.92
C MET A 57 -4.06 -6.39 6.92
N ILE A 58 -2.78 -6.60 7.24
CA ILE A 58 -2.22 -7.93 7.50
C ILE A 58 -3.02 -8.60 8.63
N VAL A 59 -3.17 -7.92 9.77
CA VAL A 59 -3.87 -8.46 10.95
C VAL A 59 -5.37 -8.57 10.69
N LEU A 60 -6.00 -7.54 10.12
CA LEU A 60 -7.44 -7.56 9.85
C LEU A 60 -7.84 -8.69 8.89
N SER A 61 -6.99 -8.99 7.89
CA SER A 61 -7.20 -10.12 6.97
C SER A 61 -7.29 -11.47 7.67
N LEU A 62 -6.62 -11.61 8.82
CA LEU A 62 -6.61 -12.84 9.61
C LEU A 62 -7.77 -12.90 10.60
N VAL A 63 -8.14 -11.79 11.24
CA VAL A 63 -9.06 -11.77 12.38
C VAL A 63 -10.52 -11.46 11.98
N VAL A 64 -10.76 -10.59 11.01
CA VAL A 64 -12.12 -10.12 10.70
C VAL A 64 -12.93 -11.21 9.97
N PRO A 65 -14.16 -11.53 10.39
CA PRO A 65 -14.98 -12.56 9.76
C PRO A 65 -15.44 -12.19 8.34
N TYR A 66 -15.69 -13.22 7.53
CA TYR A 66 -16.41 -13.07 6.27
C TYR A 66 -17.89 -12.75 6.55
N PRO A 67 -18.58 -11.90 5.74
CA PRO A 67 -18.11 -11.23 4.52
C PRO A 67 -17.46 -9.86 4.75
N ALA A 68 -17.39 -9.34 5.98
CA ALA A 68 -16.92 -7.98 6.24
C ALA A 68 -15.50 -7.73 5.69
N ILE A 69 -14.57 -8.66 5.94
CA ILE A 69 -13.18 -8.51 5.50
C ILE A 69 -13.02 -8.44 3.98
N ARG A 70 -13.93 -9.06 3.20
CA ARG A 70 -13.91 -8.97 1.74
C ARG A 70 -14.05 -7.52 1.29
N TRP A 71 -15.05 -6.82 1.81
CA TRP A 71 -15.31 -5.43 1.43
C TRP A 71 -14.24 -4.48 1.94
N VAL A 72 -13.74 -4.70 3.16
CA VAL A 72 -12.64 -3.90 3.72
C VAL A 72 -11.39 -4.01 2.82
N CYS A 73 -11.00 -5.21 2.40
CA CYS A 73 -9.87 -5.39 1.49
C CYS A 73 -10.08 -4.69 0.14
N ILE A 74 -11.26 -4.80 -0.46
CA ILE A 74 -11.57 -4.19 -1.77
C ILE A 74 -11.49 -2.66 -1.67
N VAL A 75 -12.16 -2.07 -0.68
CA VAL A 75 -12.17 -0.60 -0.52
C VAL A 75 -10.77 -0.08 -0.22
N ALA A 76 -10.04 -0.70 0.71
CA ALA A 76 -8.68 -0.29 1.04
C ALA A 76 -7.73 -0.40 -0.16
N ALA A 77 -7.81 -1.47 -0.95
CA ALA A 77 -7.00 -1.63 -2.15
C ALA A 77 -7.35 -0.62 -3.24
N ALA A 78 -8.64 -0.31 -3.41
CA ALA A 78 -9.08 0.72 -4.36
C ALA A 78 -8.57 2.12 -3.97
N VAL A 79 -8.61 2.46 -2.68
CA VAL A 79 -8.03 3.72 -2.17
C VAL A 79 -6.53 3.80 -2.46
N TRP A 80 -5.80 2.70 -2.23
CA TRP A 80 -4.36 2.66 -2.56
C TRP A 80 -4.07 2.77 -4.05
N ILE A 81 -4.90 2.19 -4.92
CA ILE A 81 -4.78 2.36 -6.37
C ILE A 81 -4.91 3.85 -6.73
N VAL A 82 -5.97 4.51 -6.25
CA VAL A 82 -6.19 5.94 -6.51
C VAL A 82 -5.01 6.78 -5.98
N PHE A 83 -4.58 6.53 -4.75
CA PHE A 83 -3.45 7.23 -4.14
C PHE A 83 -2.15 7.08 -4.95
N ASN A 84 -1.81 5.86 -5.37
CA ASN A 84 -0.62 5.61 -6.18
C ASN A 84 -0.69 6.28 -7.56
N LEU A 85 -1.88 6.30 -8.18
CA LEU A 85 -2.07 6.96 -9.47
C LEU A 85 -1.94 8.48 -9.37
N MET A 86 -2.36 9.09 -8.26
CA MET A 86 -2.20 10.54 -8.01
C MET A 86 -0.73 10.95 -7.88
N GLY A 87 0.16 10.03 -7.52
CA GLY A 87 1.60 10.28 -7.41
C GLY A 87 2.36 10.21 -8.73
N LEU A 88 1.75 9.68 -9.80
CA LEU A 88 2.43 9.50 -11.09
C LEU A 88 2.43 10.77 -11.95
N PRO A 89 3.47 10.98 -12.78
CA PRO A 89 4.70 10.21 -12.83
C PRO A 89 5.74 10.69 -11.80
N TYR A 90 6.49 9.74 -11.23
CA TYR A 90 7.66 10.08 -10.41
C TYR A 90 8.89 10.31 -11.30
N PRO A 91 9.85 11.18 -10.89
CA PRO A 91 11.10 11.37 -11.62
C PRO A 91 11.93 10.08 -11.75
N GLY A 92 11.94 9.24 -10.72
CA GLY A 92 12.68 7.98 -10.70
C GLY A 92 12.00 6.87 -11.50
N ALA A 93 12.73 6.25 -12.45
CA ALA A 93 12.21 5.11 -13.21
C ALA A 93 11.88 3.90 -12.29
N TYR A 94 12.66 3.71 -11.23
CA TYR A 94 12.42 2.66 -10.22
C TYR A 94 11.12 2.90 -9.46
N ASP A 95 10.79 4.16 -9.15
CA ASP A 95 9.53 4.51 -8.49
C ASP A 95 8.33 4.18 -9.36
N ASN A 96 8.37 4.57 -10.64
CA ASN A 96 7.32 4.23 -11.58
C ASN A 96 7.14 2.70 -11.70
N PHE A 97 8.24 1.94 -11.75
CA PHE A 97 8.19 0.47 -11.77
C PHE A 97 7.53 -0.10 -10.50
N LEU A 98 7.96 0.35 -9.31
CA LEU A 98 7.41 -0.12 -8.05
C LEU A 98 5.93 0.27 -7.87
N ILE A 99 5.50 1.42 -8.38
CA ILE A 99 4.09 1.80 -8.42
C ILE A 99 3.30 0.85 -9.33
N VAL A 100 3.81 0.49 -10.51
CA VAL A 100 3.12 -0.52 -11.35
C VAL A 100 3.00 -1.85 -10.61
N VAL A 101 4.05 -2.28 -9.91
CA VAL A 101 4.01 -3.50 -9.08
C VAL A 101 2.98 -3.37 -7.95
N SER A 102 2.90 -2.23 -7.27
CA SER A 102 1.92 -2.00 -6.20
C SER A 102 0.49 -2.06 -6.73
N LEU A 103 0.22 -1.51 -7.92
CA LEU A 103 -1.08 -1.61 -8.60
C LEU A 103 -1.46 -3.07 -8.92
N VAL A 104 -0.50 -3.88 -9.38
CA VAL A 104 -0.72 -5.32 -9.61
C VAL A 104 -1.06 -6.04 -8.30
N VAL A 105 -0.34 -5.74 -7.21
CA VAL A 105 -0.64 -6.32 -5.89
C VAL A 105 -2.02 -5.90 -5.40
N CYS A 106 -2.41 -4.63 -5.53
CA CYS A 106 -3.75 -4.16 -5.19
C CYS A 106 -4.84 -4.84 -6.06
N GLY A 107 -4.58 -5.01 -7.36
CA GLY A 107 -5.47 -5.77 -8.25
C GLY A 107 -5.64 -7.22 -7.80
N ALA A 108 -4.55 -7.87 -7.38
CA ALA A 108 -4.60 -9.21 -6.81
C ALA A 108 -5.41 -9.25 -5.50
N ILE A 109 -5.24 -8.27 -4.61
CA ILE A 109 -6.04 -8.16 -3.37
C ILE A 109 -7.54 -8.11 -3.70
N ILE A 110 -7.93 -7.23 -4.64
CA ILE A 110 -9.32 -7.09 -5.08
C ILE A 110 -9.83 -8.41 -5.68
N TRP A 111 -9.04 -9.03 -6.55
CA TRP A 111 -9.39 -10.30 -7.19
C TRP A 111 -9.62 -11.42 -6.17
N TYR A 112 -8.66 -11.67 -5.28
CA TYR A 112 -8.77 -12.71 -4.26
C TYR A 112 -9.87 -12.42 -3.25
N ALA A 113 -10.08 -11.16 -2.87
CA ALA A 113 -11.20 -10.77 -2.02
C ALA A 113 -12.55 -11.01 -2.72
N TRP A 114 -12.65 -10.72 -4.03
CA TRP A 114 -13.87 -10.94 -4.81
C TRP A 114 -14.22 -12.40 -4.98
N GLN A 115 -13.23 -13.25 -5.25
CA GLN A 115 -13.35 -14.70 -5.37
C GLN A 115 -13.63 -15.39 -4.03
N TRP A 116 -13.53 -14.67 -2.89
CA TRP A 116 -13.89 -15.22 -1.61
C TRP A 116 -15.41 -15.39 -1.52
N THR A 117 -15.87 -16.62 -1.71
CA THR A 117 -17.22 -17.08 -1.39
C THR A 117 -17.23 -17.68 0.02
N ALA A 118 -18.30 -17.45 0.78
CA ALA A 118 -18.54 -18.26 1.98
C ALA A 118 -18.57 -19.73 1.53
N VAL A 119 -17.61 -20.52 2.00
CA VAL A 119 -17.84 -21.95 2.07
C VAL A 119 -18.87 -22.11 3.19
N GLY A 120 -20.05 -22.62 2.83
CA GLY A 120 -21.10 -22.96 3.78
C GLY A 120 -20.63 -23.99 4.79
#